data_AF-A0A7W1FAI4-F1
#
_entry.id   AF-A0A7W1FAI4-F1
#
_cell.length_a   1.000
_cell.length_b   1.000
_cell.length_c   1.000
_cell.angle_alpha   90.00
_cell.angle_beta   90.00
_cell.angle_gamma   90.00
#
_symmetry.space_group_name_H-M   'P 1'
#
loop_
_entity.id
_entity.type
_entity.pdbx_description
1 polymer ?
#
loop_
_entity_poly.entity_id
_entity_poly.type
_entity_poly.pdbx_seq_one_letter_code
_entity_poly.pdbx_strand_id
1 'polypeptide(L)'
;AAAGAPRSALAAGAAGMILGFFLIPVVGALVGFPAGIFVAERIRLGNGRAARATTIATLKGAALGIGIELVAGVAMIAIWSAAVLLD
;
A
#
# COMPACT_ATOMS: atom_id res chain seq x y z
N ALA A 1 -16.45 13.01 8.26
CA ALA A 1 -15.32 12.36 8.94
C ALA A 1 -14.81 11.24 8.04
N ALA A 2 -13.55 11.29 7.61
CA ALA A 2 -12.94 10.14 6.96
C ALA A 2 -12.90 9.01 7.99
N ALA A 3 -13.85 8.07 7.92
CA ALA A 3 -13.73 6.81 8.65
C ALA A 3 -12.58 6.05 7.98
N GLY A 4 -11.35 6.39 8.38
CA GLY A 4 -10.15 5.69 7.94
C GLY A 4 -10.34 4.20 8.23
N ALA A 5 -9.81 3.37 7.34
CA ALA A 5 -9.87 1.92 7.51
C ALA A 5 -9.44 1.53 8.92
N PRO A 6 -10.11 0.54 9.54
CA PRO A 6 -9.70 0.10 10.87
C PRO A 6 -8.25 -0.35 10.84
N ARG A 7 -7.52 -0.05 11.93
CA ARG A 7 -6.07 -0.33 12.04
C ARG A 7 -5.72 -1.79 11.73
N SER A 8 -6.62 -2.72 12.04
CA SER A 8 -6.47 -4.14 11.71
C SER A 8 -6.45 -4.42 10.20
N ALA A 9 -7.24 -3.69 9.40
CA ALA A 9 -7.23 -3.83 7.94
C ALA A 9 -5.92 -3.29 7.34
N LEU A 10 -5.41 -2.17 7.86
CA LEU A 10 -4.10 -1.63 7.49
C LEU A 10 -2.96 -2.59 7.86
N ALA A 11 -2.99 -3.16 9.06
CA ALA A 11 -2.01 -4.15 9.50
C ALA A 11 -2.03 -5.42 8.64
N ALA A 12 -3.23 -5.91 8.28
CA ALA A 12 -3.38 -7.03 7.36
C ALA A 12 -2.87 -6.69 5.95
N GLY A 13 -3.11 -5.48 5.47
CA GLY A 13 -2.52 -4.95 4.24
C GLY A 13 -0.99 -4.96 4.29
N ALA A 14 -0.39 -4.43 5.35
CA ALA A 14 1.06 -4.40 5.53
C ALA A 14 1.66 -5.82 5.58
N ALA A 15 1.05 -6.74 6.32
CA ALA A 15 1.46 -8.13 6.33
C ALA A 15 1.38 -8.78 4.93
N GLY A 16 0.29 -8.53 4.21
CA GLY A 16 0.12 -8.98 2.82
C GLY A 16 1.16 -8.39 1.87
N MET A 17 1.52 -7.12 2.04
CA MET A 17 2.60 -6.47 1.30
C MET A 17 3.94 -7.17 1.49
N ILE A 18 4.30 -7.42 2.75
CA ILE A 18 5.57 -8.05 3.13
C ILE A 18 5.62 -9.47 2.54
N LEU A 19 4.61 -10.29 2.82
CA LEU A 19 4.53 -11.66 2.30
C LEU A 19 4.57 -11.68 0.77
N GLY A 20 3.81 -10.79 0.11
CA GLY A 20 3.79 -10.69 -1.34
C GLY A 20 5.14 -10.32 -1.93
N PHE A 21 5.83 -9.32 -1.35
CA PHE A 21 7.17 -8.92 -1.79
C PHE A 21 8.16 -10.09 -1.77
N PHE A 22 8.15 -10.89 -0.70
CA PHE A 22 9.02 -12.07 -0.59
C PHE A 22 8.69 -13.16 -1.61
N LEU A 23 7.41 -13.31 -1.99
CA LEU A 23 6.99 -14.30 -2.99
C LEU A 23 7.30 -13.85 -4.42
N ILE A 24 7.06 -12.57 -4.74
CA ILE A 24 7.27 -11.98 -6.05
C ILE A 24 7.83 -10.56 -5.84
N PRO A 25 9.15 -10.36 -6.00
CA PRO A 25 9.78 -9.07 -5.73
C PRO A 25 9.10 -7.92 -6.48
N VAL A 26 8.89 -6.81 -5.76
CA VAL A 26 8.21 -5.58 -6.22
C VAL A 26 6.70 -5.77 -6.50
N VAL A 27 6.33 -6.65 -7.43
CA VAL A 27 4.93 -6.84 -7.87
C VAL A 27 4.06 -7.37 -6.74
N GLY A 28 4.59 -8.29 -5.93
CA GLY A 28 3.87 -8.85 -4.81
C GLY A 28 3.56 -7.85 -3.70
N ALA A 29 4.35 -6.79 -3.54
CA ALA A 29 4.02 -5.70 -2.60
C ALA A 29 2.77 -4.93 -3.08
N LEU A 30 2.72 -4.60 -4.38
CA LEU A 30 1.61 -3.85 -4.99
C LEU A 30 0.29 -4.62 -4.98
N VAL A 31 0.34 -5.95 -5.09
CA VAL A 31 -0.86 -6.81 -5.07
C VAL A 31 -1.21 -7.26 -3.66
N GLY A 32 -0.19 -7.58 -2.85
CA GLY A 32 -0.33 -8.10 -1.49
C GLY A 32 -0.98 -7.09 -0.53
N PHE A 33 -0.66 -5.80 -0.65
CA PHE A 33 -1.28 -4.77 0.19
C PHE A 33 -2.80 -4.62 -0.05
N PRO A 34 -3.29 -4.40 -1.29
CA PRO A 34 -4.72 -4.42 -1.59
C PRO A 34 -5.41 -5.73 -1.20
N ALA A 35 -4.77 -6.87 -1.46
CA ALA A 35 -5.34 -8.18 -1.15
C ALA A 35 -5.51 -8.39 0.37
N GLY A 36 -4.50 -8.01 1.17
CA GLY A 36 -4.56 -8.09 2.63
C GLY A 36 -5.67 -7.23 3.23
N ILE A 37 -5.83 -5.99 2.76
CA ILE A 37 -6.94 -5.12 3.15
C ILE A 37 -8.26 -5.77 2.75
N PHE A 38 -8.39 -6.22 1.50
CA PHE A 38 -9.62 -6.81 1.00
C PHE A 38 -10.03 -8.03 1.82
N VAL A 39 -9.13 -8.96 2.11
CA VAL A 39 -9.42 -10.15 2.92
C VAL A 39 -9.88 -9.76 4.33
N ALA A 40 -9.19 -8.82 4.99
CA ALA A 40 -9.58 -8.34 6.31
C ALA A 40 -10.97 -7.68 6.31
N GLU A 41 -11.25 -6.85 5.30
CA GLU A 41 -12.55 -6.21 5.09
C GLU A 41 -13.65 -7.23 4.76
N ARG A 42 -13.34 -8.27 3.98
CA ARG A 42 -14.25 -9.36 3.63
C ARG A 42 -14.66 -10.16 4.86
N ILE A 43 -13.69 -10.50 5.72
CA ILE A 43 -13.95 -11.24 6.95
C ILE A 43 -14.78 -10.38 7.91
N ARG A 44 -14.47 -9.09 8.06
CA ARG A 44 -15.20 -8.20 8.97
C ARG A 44 -16.64 -7.93 8.53
N LEU A 45 -16.84 -7.66 7.23
CA LEU A 45 -18.13 -7.18 6.72
C LEU A 45 -19.03 -8.30 6.22
N GLY A 46 -18.50 -9.51 5.98
CA GLY A 46 -19.25 -10.66 5.43
C GLY A 46 -19.78 -10.46 4.00
N ASN A 47 -19.66 -9.26 3.43
CA ASN A 47 -20.20 -8.89 2.13
C ASN A 47 -19.09 -8.44 1.17
N GLY A 48 -18.98 -9.13 0.03
CA GLY A 48 -17.97 -8.87 -0.99
C GLY A 48 -17.99 -7.46 -1.59
N ARG A 49 -19.18 -6.91 -1.80
CA ARG A 49 -19.36 -5.59 -2.40
C ARG A 49 -18.97 -4.48 -1.43
N ALA A 50 -19.38 -4.62 -0.17
CA ALA A 50 -19.01 -3.69 0.90
C ALA A 50 -17.49 -3.69 1.13
N ALA A 51 -16.87 -4.87 1.21
CA ALA A 51 -15.42 -4.99 1.38
C ALA A 51 -14.63 -4.36 0.24
N ARG A 52 -15.06 -4.55 -1.03
CA ARG A 52 -14.40 -3.92 -2.18
C ARG A 52 -14.50 -2.40 -2.12
N ALA A 53 -15.68 -1.86 -1.78
CA ALA A 53 -15.87 -0.42 -1.64
C ALA A 53 -14.98 0.18 -0.55
N THR A 54 -14.91 -0.46 0.63
CA THR A 54 -14.04 -0.02 1.72
C THR A 54 -12.57 -0.13 1.37
N THR A 55 -12.15 -1.22 0.71
CA THR A 55 -10.78 -1.40 0.24
C THR A 55 -10.38 -0.28 -0.71
N ILE A 56 -11.22 0.05 -1.70
CA ILE A 56 -10.96 1.16 -2.63
C ILE A 56 -10.86 2.49 -1.89
N ALA A 57 -11.74 2.77 -0.93
CA ALA A 57 -11.67 4.00 -0.13
C ALA A 57 -10.38 4.08 0.70
N THR A 58 -9.94 2.94 1.25
CA THR A 58 -8.70 2.82 2.01
C THR A 58 -7.48 3.06 1.14
N LEU A 59 -7.43 2.43 -0.03
CA LEU A 59 -6.35 2.59 -1.01
C LEU A 59 -6.26 4.04 -1.49
N LYS A 60 -7.40 4.70 -1.74
CA LYS A 60 -7.43 6.13 -2.08
C LYS A 60 -6.86 7.00 -0.95
N GLY A 61 -7.16 6.67 0.31
CA GLY A 61 -6.56 7.34 1.46
C GLY A 61 -5.05 7.11 1.58
N ALA A 62 -4.58 5.89 1.29
CA ALA A 62 -3.17 5.53 1.34
C ALA A 62 -2.35 6.08 0.17
N ALA A 63 -2.98 6.34 -0.98
CA ALA A 63 -2.31 6.77 -2.21
C ALA A 63 -1.48 8.05 -2.03
N LEU A 64 -1.94 9.00 -1.21
CA LEU A 64 -1.19 10.23 -0.94
C LEU A 64 0.12 9.94 -0.20
N GLY A 65 0.10 9.07 0.82
CA GLY A 65 1.30 8.68 1.56
C GLY A 65 2.30 7.93 0.68
N ILE A 66 1.82 6.94 -0.09
CA ILE A 66 2.64 6.19 -1.05
C ILE A 66 3.24 7.14 -2.10
N GLY A 67 2.46 8.11 -2.59
CA GLY A 67 2.93 9.12 -3.53
C GLY A 67 4.08 9.96 -2.96
N ILE A 68 3.99 10.38 -1.70
CA ILE A 68 5.06 11.11 -1.00
C ILE A 68 6.31 10.25 -0.88
N GLU A 69 6.17 8.99 -0.45
CA GLU A 69 7.31 8.07 -0.33
C GLU A 69 8.00 7.82 -1.67
N LEU A 70 7.24 7.64 -2.74
CA LEU A 70 7.80 7.47 -4.09
C LEU A 70 8.52 8.71 -4.59
N VAL A 71 7.93 9.90 -4.41
CA VAL A 71 8.57 11.17 -4.80
C VAL A 71 9.86 11.38 -4.01
N ALA A 72 9.84 11.11 -2.70
CA ALA A 72 11.03 11.18 -1.85
C ALA A 72 12.09 10.16 -2.29
N GLY A 73 11.70 8.92 -2.58
CA GLY A 73 12.59 7.87 -3.08
C GLY A 73 13.25 8.25 -4.41
N VAL A 74 12.47 8.73 -5.38
CA VAL A 74 12.98 9.20 -6.67
C VAL A 74 13.90 10.41 -6.49
N ALA A 75 13.53 11.37 -5.63
CA ALA A 75 14.37 12.53 -5.33
C ALA A 75 15.71 12.12 -4.70
N MET A 76 15.71 11.18 -3.76
CA MET A 76 16.95 10.65 -3.16
C MET A 76 17.86 10.01 -4.22
N ILE A 77 17.31 9.13 -5.07
CA ILE A 77 18.08 8.50 -6.15
C ILE A 77 18.62 9.54 -7.13
N ALA A 78 17.82 10.54 -7.50
CA ALA A 78 18.20 11.59 -8.44
C ALA A 78 19.33 12.48 -7.88
N ILE A 79 19.21 12.93 -6.63
CA ILE A 79 20.24 13.75 -5.96
C ILE A 79 21.54 12.97 -5.84
N TRP A 80 21.49 11.72 -5.39
CA TRP A 80 22.67 10.87 -5.28
C TRP A 80 23.35 10.64 -6.64
N SER A 81 22.56 10.32 -7.68
CA SER A 81 23.09 10.12 -9.04
C SER A 81 23.70 11.39 -9.60
N ALA A 82 23.07 12.56 -9.37
CA ALA A 82 23.60 13.84 -9.81
C ALA A 82 24.94 14.15 -9.13
N ALA A 83 25.06 13.89 -7.82
CA ALA A 83 26.34 14.04 -7.12
C ALA A 83 27.43 13.15 -7.74
N VAL A 84 27.14 11.85 -7.92
CA VAL A 84 28.07 10.88 -8.53
C VAL A 84 28.48 11.25 -9.96
N LEU A 85 27.59 11.89 -10.74
CA LEU A 85 27.86 12.27 -12.12
C LEU A 85 28.55 13.63 -12.27
N LEU A 86 28.49 14.48 -11.23
CA LEU A 86 29.09 15.82 -11.22
C LEU A 86 30.43 15.86 -10.47
N ASP A 87 30.75 14.82 -9.71
CA ASP A 87 32.10 14.52 -9.21
C ASP A 87 33.05 14.10 -10.35
#